data_AF-A0A2J6PI97-F1
#
_entry.id   AF-A0A2J6PI97-F1
#
_cell.length_a   1.000
_cell.length_b   1.000
_cell.length_c   1.000
_cell.angle_alpha   90.00
_cell.angle_beta   90.00
_cell.angle_gamma   90.00
#
_symmetry.space_group_name_H-M   'P 1'
#
loop_
_entity.id
_entity.type
_entity.pdbx_description
1 polymer ?
#
loop_
_entity_poly.entity_id
_entity_poly.type
_entity_poly.pdbx_seq_one_letter_code
_entity_poly.pdbx_strand_id
1 'polypeptide(L)'
;MGREIWHLARLSFSRGTGIILPRLEKVPLLPENVVIEARKSVELMRKLEKDMGDVERRIYGNQKNMVRLQSVSSCQVYLKYREIHAVVSLLPYEEFQAFIEPSNSIAQILLTHYVALLALMAPIKSQEWAGRDMVQANRHTGFRLNGIWKNAPENMRRFLYWPMKVTGSIPGIEPYLKIIYP
;
A
#
# COMPACT_ATOMS: atom_id res chain seq x y z
N MET A 1 -11.70 20.14 -13.16
CA MET A 1 -11.35 18.82 -13.75
C MET A 1 -11.36 17.65 -12.76
N GLY A 2 -11.33 17.85 -11.43
CA GLY A 2 -11.25 16.73 -10.47
C GLY A 2 -12.54 15.92 -10.24
N ARG A 3 -13.74 16.51 -10.33
CA ARG A 3 -15.00 15.85 -9.93
C ARG A 3 -15.48 14.73 -10.88
N GLU A 4 -15.18 14.82 -12.17
CA GLU A 4 -15.56 13.81 -13.17
C GLU A 4 -14.76 12.51 -13.05
N ILE A 5 -13.46 12.64 -12.76
CA ILE A 5 -12.55 11.50 -12.52
C ILE A 5 -13.01 10.71 -11.29
N TRP A 6 -13.49 11.41 -10.24
CA TRP A 6 -14.07 10.78 -9.06
C TRP A 6 -15.39 10.04 -9.36
N HIS A 7 -16.22 10.58 -10.26
CA HIS A 7 -17.47 9.93 -10.66
C HIS A 7 -17.21 8.66 -11.48
N LEU A 8 -16.27 8.68 -12.41
CA LEU A 8 -15.92 7.53 -13.25
C LEU A 8 -15.22 6.43 -12.44
N ALA A 9 -14.32 6.79 -11.52
CA ALA A 9 -13.75 5.84 -10.57
C ALA A 9 -14.87 5.18 -9.74
N ARG A 10 -15.78 5.97 -9.15
CA ARG A 10 -16.91 5.47 -8.35
C ARG A 10 -17.84 4.54 -9.13
N LEU A 11 -18.03 4.79 -10.42
CA LEU A 11 -18.87 3.96 -11.31
C LEU A 11 -18.20 2.61 -11.67
N SER A 12 -16.88 2.61 -11.92
CA SER A 12 -16.08 1.38 -12.06
C SER A 12 -16.07 0.54 -10.77
N PHE A 13 -16.07 1.21 -9.62
CA PHE A 13 -16.19 0.57 -8.30
C PHE A 13 -17.50 -0.18 -8.10
N SER A 14 -18.62 0.43 -8.48
CA SER A 14 -19.97 0.01 -8.10
C SER A 14 -20.41 -1.38 -8.59
N ARG A 15 -19.93 -1.89 -9.73
CA ARG A 15 -20.42 -3.19 -10.27
C ARG A 15 -19.87 -4.42 -9.53
N GLY A 16 -18.71 -4.31 -8.88
CA GLY A 16 -18.10 -5.41 -8.12
C GLY A 16 -18.19 -5.24 -6.59
N THR A 17 -18.39 -4.02 -6.09
CA THR A 17 -18.41 -3.75 -4.65
C THR A 17 -19.59 -4.38 -3.91
N GLY A 18 -20.77 -4.47 -4.53
CA GLY A 18 -21.96 -5.02 -3.86
C GLY A 18 -21.81 -6.47 -3.41
N ILE A 19 -21.00 -7.26 -4.12
CA ILE A 19 -20.77 -8.69 -3.82
C ILE A 19 -19.67 -8.87 -2.77
N ILE A 20 -18.66 -8.00 -2.76
CA ILE A 20 -17.50 -8.17 -1.87
C ILE A 20 -17.72 -7.57 -0.48
N LEU A 21 -18.46 -6.46 -0.36
CA LEU A 21 -18.60 -5.74 0.92
C LEU A 21 -19.06 -6.64 2.07
N PRO A 22 -20.09 -7.51 1.92
CA PRO A 22 -20.50 -8.44 2.99
C PRO A 22 -19.44 -9.50 3.34
N ARG A 23 -18.55 -9.84 2.39
CA ARG A 23 -17.43 -10.77 2.65
C ARG A 23 -16.33 -10.11 3.47
N LEU A 24 -16.12 -8.81 3.27
CA LEU A 24 -15.10 -8.05 4.01
C LEU A 24 -15.43 -7.87 5.48
N GLU A 25 -16.72 -7.86 5.84
CA GLU A 25 -17.16 -7.80 7.25
C GLU A 25 -16.70 -9.03 8.06
N LYS A 26 -16.49 -10.16 7.38
CA LYS A 26 -16.05 -11.41 8.00
C LYS A 26 -14.52 -11.56 8.06
N VAL A 27 -13.77 -10.65 7.43
CA VAL A 27 -12.31 -10.71 7.43
C VAL A 27 -11.79 -10.19 8.77
N PRO A 28 -11.03 -11.00 9.53
CA PRO A 28 -10.48 -10.56 10.81
C PRO A 28 -9.60 -9.33 10.61
N LEU A 29 -9.68 -8.41 11.57
CA LEU A 29 -8.81 -7.26 11.61
C LEU A 29 -7.36 -7.68 11.87
N LEU A 30 -6.43 -6.83 11.47
CA LEU A 30 -5.02 -7.07 11.74
C LEU A 30 -4.73 -6.98 13.25
N PRO A 31 -3.79 -7.80 13.78
CA PRO A 31 -3.33 -7.69 15.15
C PRO A 31 -2.84 -6.28 15.48
N GLU A 32 -3.11 -5.81 16.69
CA GLU A 32 -2.84 -4.42 17.10
C GLU A 32 -1.35 -4.05 16.99
N ASN A 33 -0.45 -4.97 17.36
CA ASN A 33 0.99 -4.77 17.25
C ASN A 33 1.44 -4.52 15.79
N VAL A 34 0.83 -5.21 14.83
CA VAL A 34 1.10 -5.03 13.39
C VAL A 34 0.66 -3.64 12.95
N VAL A 35 -0.54 -3.21 13.37
CA VAL A 35 -1.08 -1.88 13.04
C VAL A 35 -0.26 -0.77 13.69
N ILE A 36 0.22 -0.96 14.92
CA ILE A 36 1.09 -0.01 15.61
C ILE A 36 2.42 0.17 14.86
N GLU A 37 3.04 -0.92 14.41
CA GLU A 37 4.27 -0.84 13.61
C GLU A 37 4.04 -0.13 12.27
N ALA A 38 2.96 -0.48 11.56
CA ALA A 38 2.58 0.19 10.31
C ALA A 38 2.39 1.69 10.53
N ARG A 39 1.70 2.08 11.61
CA ARG A 39 1.45 3.48 11.96
C ARG A 39 2.75 4.22 12.25
N LYS A 40 3.63 3.63 13.06
CA LYS A 40 4.95 4.23 13.37
C LYS A 40 5.77 4.45 12.10
N SER A 41 5.77 3.49 11.17
CA SER A 41 6.53 3.62 9.92
C SER A 41 5.96 4.71 9.02
N VAL A 42 4.64 4.75 8.82
CA VAL A 42 4.02 5.78 7.99
C VAL A 42 4.19 7.17 8.62
N GLU A 43 4.00 7.31 9.92
CA GLU A 43 4.22 8.58 10.62
C GLU A 43 5.68 9.05 10.57
N LEU A 44 6.66 8.13 10.51
CA LEU A 44 8.07 8.50 10.34
C LEU A 44 8.28 9.29 9.04
N MET A 45 7.55 8.96 7.97
CA MET A 45 7.63 9.65 6.67
C MET A 45 7.15 11.11 6.73
N ARG A 46 6.50 11.55 7.82
CA ARG A 46 6.21 12.97 8.06
C ARG A 46 7.44 13.86 7.90
N LYS A 47 8.63 13.34 8.23
CA LYS A 47 9.91 14.05 8.08
C LYS A 47 10.26 14.37 6.62
N LEU A 48 9.60 13.74 5.65
CA LEU A 48 9.79 13.95 4.22
C LEU A 48 8.71 14.85 3.60
N GLU A 49 7.66 15.23 4.35
CA GLU A 49 6.49 15.96 3.81
C GLU A 49 6.86 17.27 3.11
N LYS A 50 7.89 17.96 3.61
CA LYS A 50 8.37 19.23 3.05
C LYS A 50 8.98 19.09 1.65
N ASP A 51 9.48 17.90 1.33
CA ASP A 51 10.20 17.60 0.09
C ASP A 51 9.29 16.85 -0.91
N MET A 52 8.03 16.56 -0.53
CA MET A 52 7.05 15.88 -1.38
C MET A 52 6.47 16.83 -2.45
N GLY A 53 6.22 16.30 -3.64
CA GLY A 53 5.31 16.91 -4.62
C GLY A 53 3.84 16.63 -4.27
N ASP A 54 2.94 17.06 -5.16
CA ASP A 54 1.49 16.91 -4.94
C ASP A 54 1.03 15.45 -5.01
N VAL A 55 1.60 14.67 -5.93
CA VAL A 55 1.31 13.24 -6.07
C VAL A 55 1.76 12.47 -4.83
N GLU A 56 2.99 12.70 -4.38
CA GLU A 56 3.54 12.09 -3.17
C GLU A 56 2.71 12.43 -1.93
N ARG A 57 2.33 13.70 -1.74
CA ARG A 57 1.47 14.12 -0.63
C ARG A 57 0.12 13.42 -0.64
N ARG A 58 -0.51 13.28 -1.81
CA ARG A 58 -1.81 12.62 -1.95
C ARG A 58 -1.72 11.13 -1.62
N ILE A 59 -0.69 10.45 -2.12
CA ILE A 59 -0.46 9.02 -1.84
C ILE A 59 -0.15 8.80 -0.37
N TYR A 60 0.75 9.60 0.20
CA TYR A 60 1.10 9.53 1.62
C TYR A 60 -0.11 9.80 2.54
N GLY A 61 -0.93 10.81 2.22
CA GLY A 61 -2.18 11.07 2.96
C GLY A 61 -3.13 9.87 2.94
N ASN A 62 -3.25 9.20 1.79
CA ASN A 62 -4.06 8.00 1.67
C ASN A 62 -3.46 6.80 2.43
N GLN A 63 -2.14 6.65 2.46
CA GLN A 63 -1.48 5.62 3.27
C GLN A 63 -1.71 5.82 4.77
N LYS A 64 -1.62 7.07 5.27
CA LYS A 64 -1.98 7.39 6.66
C LYS A 64 -3.42 6.98 7.00
N ASN A 65 -4.36 7.34 6.13
CA ASN A 65 -5.75 6.99 6.30
C ASN A 65 -5.97 5.48 6.28
N MET A 66 -5.32 4.77 5.34
CA MET A 66 -5.41 3.32 5.23
C MET A 66 -4.93 2.62 6.50
N VAL A 67 -3.79 3.02 7.06
CA VAL A 67 -3.26 2.43 8.31
C VAL A 67 -4.18 2.72 9.50
N ARG A 68 -4.76 3.93 9.60
CA ARG A 68 -5.73 4.24 10.65
C ARG A 68 -6.94 3.32 10.62
N LEU A 69 -7.35 2.90 9.42
CA LEU A 69 -8.54 2.07 9.20
C LEU A 69 -8.29 0.57 9.41
N GLN A 70 -7.02 0.12 9.42
CA GLN A 70 -6.65 -1.30 9.55
C GLN A 70 -7.13 -1.97 10.83
N SER A 71 -7.27 -1.22 11.92
CA SER A 71 -7.82 -1.70 13.19
C SER A 71 -9.30 -1.36 13.38
N VAL A 72 -9.96 -0.82 12.35
CA VAL A 72 -11.36 -0.34 12.45
C VAL A 72 -12.28 -1.14 11.54
N SER A 73 -11.93 -1.29 10.27
CA SER A 73 -12.81 -1.94 9.30
C SER A 73 -12.07 -2.40 8.05
N SER A 74 -12.05 -3.71 7.81
CA SER A 74 -11.55 -4.33 6.57
C SER A 74 -12.20 -3.74 5.31
N CYS A 75 -13.49 -3.38 5.38
CA CYS A 75 -14.21 -2.70 4.32
C CYS A 75 -13.63 -1.30 4.03
N GLN A 76 -13.45 -0.46 5.05
CA GLN A 76 -12.95 0.89 4.84
C GLN A 76 -11.49 0.90 4.36
N VAL A 77 -10.67 -0.05 4.82
CA VAL A 77 -9.30 -0.28 4.33
C VAL A 77 -9.31 -0.64 2.86
N TYR A 78 -10.18 -1.58 2.46
CA TYR A 78 -10.34 -1.98 1.07
C TYR A 78 -10.68 -0.78 0.19
N LEU A 79 -11.66 0.04 0.59
CA LEU A 79 -12.04 1.25 -0.15
C LEU A 79 -10.91 2.28 -0.22
N LYS A 80 -10.03 2.37 0.79
CA LYS A 80 -8.84 3.25 0.71
C LYS A 80 -7.76 2.72 -0.20
N TYR A 81 -7.45 1.43 -0.17
CA TYR A 81 -6.54 0.83 -1.13
C TYR A 81 -6.95 1.12 -2.57
N ARG A 82 -8.24 0.90 -2.82
CA ARG A 82 -8.90 1.12 -4.08
C ARG A 82 -8.86 2.59 -4.52
N GLU A 83 -8.90 3.54 -3.58
CA GLU A 83 -8.63 4.95 -3.85
C GLU A 83 -7.16 5.19 -4.23
N ILE A 84 -6.19 4.65 -3.48
CA ILE A 84 -4.75 4.79 -3.82
C ILE A 84 -4.48 4.27 -5.23
N HIS A 85 -5.02 3.10 -5.56
CA HIS A 85 -4.90 2.53 -6.90
C HIS A 85 -5.48 3.47 -7.97
N ALA A 86 -6.66 4.04 -7.72
CA ALA A 86 -7.27 5.00 -8.65
C ALA A 86 -6.43 6.28 -8.80
N VAL A 87 -5.83 6.80 -7.72
CA VAL A 87 -4.92 7.95 -7.81
C VAL A 87 -3.80 7.66 -8.79
N VAL A 88 -3.10 6.54 -8.63
CA VAL A 88 -1.94 6.19 -9.47
C VAL A 88 -2.36 5.87 -10.91
N SER A 89 -3.45 5.12 -11.11
CA SER A 89 -3.91 4.74 -12.46
C SER A 89 -4.45 5.89 -13.29
N LEU A 90 -4.79 7.01 -12.67
CA LEU A 90 -5.40 8.17 -13.33
C LEU A 90 -4.46 9.39 -13.34
N LEU A 91 -3.20 9.21 -12.97
CA LEU A 91 -2.19 10.26 -13.14
C LEU A 91 -1.99 10.55 -14.64
N PRO A 92 -1.77 11.83 -15.02
CA PRO A 92 -1.19 12.18 -16.31
C PRO A 92 0.10 11.39 -16.55
N TYR A 93 0.43 11.14 -17.83
CA TYR A 93 1.58 10.30 -18.19
C TYR A 93 2.89 10.85 -17.60
N GLU A 94 3.09 12.15 -17.65
CA GLU A 94 4.28 12.83 -17.16
C GLU A 94 4.42 12.72 -15.64
N GLU A 95 3.32 12.91 -14.91
CA GLU A 95 3.27 12.74 -13.46
C GLU A 95 3.50 11.27 -13.06
N PHE A 96 2.93 10.33 -13.81
CA PHE A 96 3.14 8.92 -13.59
C PHE A 96 4.61 8.53 -13.80
N GLN A 97 5.22 8.97 -14.90
CA GLN A 97 6.65 8.73 -15.18
C GLN A 97 7.53 9.30 -14.08
N ALA A 98 7.33 10.57 -13.70
CA ALA A 98 8.08 11.21 -12.62
C ALA A 98 7.92 10.52 -11.26
N PHE A 99 6.74 9.95 -11.00
CA PHE A 99 6.46 9.23 -9.77
C PHE A 99 7.12 7.84 -9.74
N ILE A 100 7.18 7.11 -10.86
CA ILE A 100 7.80 5.78 -10.88
C ILE A 100 9.32 5.80 -11.10
N GLU A 101 9.88 6.97 -11.42
CA GLU A 101 11.30 7.16 -11.70
C GLU A 101 12.17 6.68 -10.51
N PRO A 102 13.15 5.78 -10.74
CA PRO A 102 14.03 5.27 -9.69
C PRO A 102 14.83 6.36 -8.94
N SER A 103 15.11 7.49 -9.57
CA SER A 103 15.80 8.62 -8.93
C SER A 103 14.93 9.40 -7.94
N ASN A 104 13.59 9.30 -8.05
CA ASN A 104 12.66 9.91 -7.09
C ASN A 104 12.59 9.06 -5.81
N SER A 105 13.55 9.29 -4.91
CA SER A 105 13.70 8.48 -3.69
C SER A 105 12.46 8.53 -2.78
N ILE A 106 11.75 9.65 -2.72
CA ILE A 106 10.53 9.78 -1.92
C ILE A 106 9.41 8.92 -2.50
N ALA A 107 9.20 8.97 -3.82
CA ALA A 107 8.22 8.12 -4.46
C ALA A 107 8.57 6.63 -4.32
N GLN A 108 9.84 6.23 -4.43
CA GLN A 108 10.26 4.85 -4.18
C GLN A 108 9.96 4.41 -2.73
N ILE A 109 10.16 5.28 -1.74
CA ILE A 109 9.77 5.00 -0.33
C ILE A 109 8.26 4.82 -0.20
N LEU A 110 7.47 5.69 -0.83
CA LEU A 110 6.00 5.60 -0.80
C LEU A 110 5.50 4.35 -1.50
N LEU A 111 6.06 3.99 -2.65
CA LEU A 111 5.76 2.74 -3.36
C LEU A 111 6.09 1.52 -2.50
N THR A 112 7.24 1.53 -1.83
CA THR A 112 7.65 0.42 -0.95
C THR A 112 6.69 0.26 0.23
N HIS A 113 6.27 1.36 0.86
CA HIS A 113 5.23 1.34 1.89
C HIS A 113 3.89 0.85 1.35
N TYR A 114 3.50 1.27 0.15
CA TYR A 114 2.28 0.79 -0.46
C TYR A 114 2.31 -0.73 -0.64
N VAL A 115 3.41 -1.30 -1.14
CA VAL A 115 3.57 -2.75 -1.30
C VAL A 115 3.48 -3.48 0.04
N ALA A 116 4.11 -2.94 1.09
CA ALA A 116 3.98 -3.51 2.44
C ALA A 116 2.54 -3.47 2.95
N LEU A 117 1.81 -2.37 2.73
CA LEU A 117 0.39 -2.27 3.05
C LEU A 117 -0.47 -3.25 2.23
N LEU A 118 -0.13 -3.48 0.95
CA LEU A 118 -0.78 -4.50 0.13
C LEU A 118 -0.54 -5.91 0.65
N ALA A 119 0.67 -6.19 1.16
CA ALA A 119 0.96 -7.46 1.80
C ALA A 119 0.06 -7.67 3.01
N LEU A 120 -0.08 -6.66 3.88
CA LEU A 120 -1.01 -6.72 5.02
C LEU A 120 -2.49 -6.88 4.61
N MET A 121 -2.85 -6.46 3.39
CA MET A 121 -4.19 -6.63 2.84
C MET A 121 -4.46 -7.98 2.18
N ALA A 122 -3.50 -8.89 2.07
CA ALA A 122 -3.69 -10.17 1.38
C ALA A 122 -5.00 -10.93 1.78
N PRO A 123 -5.42 -10.97 3.06
CA PRO A 123 -6.66 -11.63 3.51
C PRO A 123 -7.93 -10.92 3.06
N ILE A 124 -7.89 -9.59 2.99
CA ILE A 124 -8.98 -8.76 2.45
C ILE A 124 -9.08 -9.01 0.95
N LYS A 125 -7.94 -9.01 0.25
CA LYS A 125 -7.87 -9.22 -1.19
C LYS A 125 -8.28 -10.63 -1.57
N SER A 126 -7.95 -11.68 -0.80
CA SER A 126 -8.37 -13.06 -1.15
C SER A 126 -9.90 -13.22 -1.29
N GLN A 127 -10.68 -12.35 -0.64
CA GLN A 127 -12.14 -12.30 -0.80
C GLN A 127 -12.60 -11.82 -2.18
N GLU A 128 -11.81 -10.99 -2.88
CA GLU A 128 -12.07 -10.60 -4.29
C GLU A 128 -11.96 -11.82 -5.21
N TRP A 129 -11.08 -12.76 -4.87
CA TRP A 129 -10.67 -13.85 -5.76
C TRP A 129 -11.39 -15.17 -5.48
N ALA A 130 -12.28 -15.20 -4.48
CA ALA A 130 -13.06 -16.36 -4.05
C ALA A 130 -12.20 -17.63 -3.86
N GLY A 131 -11.00 -17.48 -3.30
CA GLY A 131 -10.09 -18.60 -3.03
C GLY A 131 -9.11 -18.97 -4.16
N ARG A 132 -8.97 -18.15 -5.22
CA ARG A 132 -7.87 -18.33 -6.19
C ARG A 132 -6.51 -17.95 -5.59
N ASP A 133 -5.50 -18.72 -5.94
CA ASP A 133 -4.18 -18.68 -5.32
C ASP A 133 -3.41 -17.37 -5.62
N MET A 134 -3.12 -16.59 -4.58
CA MET A 134 -2.49 -15.25 -4.67
C MET A 134 -0.96 -15.30 -4.81
N VAL A 135 -0.35 -16.48 -4.69
CA VAL A 135 1.11 -16.65 -4.60
C VAL A 135 1.86 -16.15 -5.85
N GLN A 136 1.21 -16.08 -7.02
CA GLN A 136 1.84 -15.61 -8.25
C GLN A 136 1.85 -14.07 -8.42
N ALA A 137 0.79 -13.37 -7.98
CA ALA A 137 0.62 -11.94 -8.29
C ALA A 137 1.62 -11.03 -7.56
N ASN A 138 2.09 -11.41 -6.37
CA ASN A 138 3.00 -10.60 -5.55
C ASN A 138 4.50 -10.81 -5.86
N ARG A 139 4.90 -11.85 -6.60
CA ARG A 139 6.32 -12.14 -6.86
C ARG A 139 7.02 -11.08 -7.71
N HIS A 140 6.33 -10.50 -8.69
CA HIS A 140 6.89 -9.48 -9.56
C HIS A 140 7.10 -8.13 -8.85
N THR A 141 6.29 -7.85 -7.83
CA THR A 141 6.40 -6.62 -7.02
C THR A 141 7.56 -6.72 -6.03
N GLY A 142 7.79 -7.90 -5.43
CA GLY A 142 8.91 -8.14 -4.50
C GLY A 142 10.29 -7.97 -5.13
N PHE A 143 10.45 -8.31 -6.42
CA PHE A 143 11.73 -8.17 -7.13
C PHE A 143 12.18 -6.70 -7.28
N ARG A 144 11.24 -5.75 -7.31
CA ARG A 144 11.55 -4.32 -7.41
C ARG A 144 12.01 -3.71 -6.08
N LEU A 145 11.59 -4.25 -4.93
CA LEU A 145 11.92 -3.71 -3.60
C LEU A 145 13.41 -3.86 -3.25
N ASN A 146 14.03 -4.96 -3.66
CA ASN A 146 15.46 -5.18 -3.45
C ASN A 146 16.32 -4.13 -4.17
N GLY A 147 15.88 -3.66 -5.35
CA GLY A 147 16.52 -2.56 -6.07
C GLY A 147 16.40 -1.24 -5.31
N ILE A 148 15.20 -0.94 -4.78
CA ILE A 148 14.95 0.28 -4.00
C ILE A 148 15.85 0.35 -2.78
N TRP A 149 15.99 -0.72 -1.99
CA TRP A 149 16.85 -0.71 -0.81
C TRP A 149 18.33 -0.48 -1.15
N LYS A 150 18.84 -1.13 -2.20
CA LYS A 150 20.23 -0.99 -2.62
C LYS A 150 20.54 0.43 -3.11
N ASN A 151 19.60 1.03 -3.83
CA ASN A 151 19.77 2.34 -4.44
C ASN A 151 19.37 3.51 -3.52
N ALA A 152 18.69 3.22 -2.41
CA ALA A 152 18.28 4.25 -1.47
C ALA A 152 19.49 4.92 -0.79
N PRO A 153 19.53 6.26 -0.74
CA PRO A 153 20.50 6.99 0.08
C PRO A 153 20.50 6.52 1.53
N GLU A 154 21.66 6.50 2.17
CA GLU A 154 21.80 5.95 3.52
C GLU A 154 20.90 6.63 4.56
N ASN A 155 20.79 7.97 4.48
CA ASN A 155 19.90 8.77 5.32
C ASN A 155 18.40 8.47 5.12
N MET A 156 18.04 7.79 4.03
CA MET A 156 16.67 7.40 3.68
C MET A 156 16.33 5.95 4.00
N ARG A 157 17.32 5.07 4.22
CA ARG A 157 17.09 3.65 4.52
C ARG A 157 16.22 3.40 5.75
N ARG A 158 16.25 4.30 6.73
CA ARG A 158 15.38 4.22 7.93
C ARG A 158 13.88 4.20 7.59
N PHE A 159 13.47 4.84 6.49
CA PHE A 159 12.08 4.82 6.04
C PHE A 159 11.72 3.49 5.36
N LEU A 160 12.70 2.74 4.88
CA LEU A 160 12.50 1.47 4.19
C LEU A 160 12.54 0.26 5.12
N TYR A 161 12.94 0.41 6.39
CA TYR A 161 13.10 -0.72 7.31
C TYR A 161 11.81 -1.53 7.50
N TRP A 162 10.72 -0.89 7.94
CA TRP A 162 9.44 -1.57 8.16
C TRP A 162 8.86 -2.19 6.89
N PRO A 163 8.76 -1.49 5.75
CA PRO A 163 8.16 -2.11 4.57
C PRO A 163 8.97 -3.32 4.08
N MET A 164 10.30 -3.28 4.19
CA MET A 164 11.17 -4.43 3.86
C MET A 164 11.01 -5.59 4.85
N LYS A 165 10.83 -5.30 6.14
CA LYS A 165 10.49 -6.28 7.19
C LYS A 165 9.17 -6.99 6.85
N VAL A 166 8.15 -6.23 6.46
CA VAL A 166 6.82 -6.74 6.09
C VAL A 166 6.85 -7.66 4.88
N THR A 167 7.60 -7.29 3.86
CA THR A 167 7.66 -8.05 2.60
C THR A 167 8.66 -9.21 2.63
N GLY A 168 9.35 -9.44 3.75
CA GLY A 168 10.37 -10.49 3.87
C GLY A 168 11.59 -10.23 2.98
N SER A 169 11.84 -8.98 2.64
CA SER A 169 12.95 -8.56 1.77
C SER A 169 14.23 -8.28 2.58
N ILE A 170 14.17 -8.39 3.91
CA ILE A 170 15.35 -8.39 4.79
C ILE A 170 15.77 -9.86 5.02
N PRO A 171 17.00 -10.26 4.61
CA PRO A 171 17.51 -11.60 4.88
C PRO A 171 17.43 -11.93 6.38
N GLY A 172 16.91 -13.11 6.72
CA GLY A 172 16.81 -13.59 8.10
C GLY A 172 15.57 -13.11 8.87
N ILE A 173 14.68 -12.32 8.27
CA ILE A 173 13.40 -11.92 8.89
C ILE A 173 12.25 -12.57 8.11
N GLU A 174 11.41 -13.36 8.80
CA GLU A 174 10.23 -13.93 8.18
C GLU A 174 9.20 -12.85 7.81
N PRO A 175 8.59 -12.91 6.60
CA PRO A 175 7.55 -11.97 6.21
C PRO A 175 6.34 -12.10 7.13
N TYR A 176 5.75 -10.94 7.47
CA TYR A 176 4.56 -10.87 8.32
C TYR A 176 3.41 -11.77 7.88
N LEU A 177 3.27 -12.02 6.58
CA LEU A 177 2.24 -12.91 6.05
C LEU A 177 2.31 -14.33 6.62
N LYS A 178 3.50 -14.88 6.88
CA LYS A 178 3.66 -16.19 7.53
C LYS A 178 3.36 -16.16 9.03
N ILE A 179 3.54 -15.00 9.67
CA ILE A 179 3.33 -14.81 11.10
C ILE A 179 1.85 -14.58 11.41
N ILE A 180 1.14 -13.83 10.56
CA ILE A 180 -0.27 -13.47 10.77
C ILE A 180 -1.22 -14.58 10.28
N TYR A 181 -0.81 -15.36 9.28
CA TYR A 181 -1.59 -16.47 8.70
C TYR A 181 -0.70 -17.72 8.53
N PRO A 182 -0.43 -18.46 9.63
CA PRO A 182 0.35 -19.70 9.58
C PRO A 182 -0.36 -20.82 8.82
#